data_AF-A0A9K3DC55-F1
#
_entry.id   AF-A0A9K3DC55-F1
#
_cell.length_a   1.000
_cell.length_b   1.000
_cell.length_c   1.000
_cell.angle_alpha   90.00
_cell.angle_beta   90.00
_cell.angle_gamma   90.00
#
_symmetry.space_group_name_H-M   'P 1'
#
loop_
_entity.id
_entity.type
_entity.pdbx_description
1 polymer ?
#
loop_
_entity_poly.entity_id
_entity_poly.type
_entity_poly.pdbx_seq_one_letter_code
_entity_poly.pdbx_strand_id
1 'polypeptide(L)'
;MELIDGCDLEEYISEHLQTSMDTPVPHVLSIIRQILLGLVDIHAQRIIHRDLKPDNILVGEKDGLPLVKITDLGLCKPMDYGESVTDTVNVGNALYR
;
A
#
# COMPACT_ATOMS: atom_id res chain seq x y z
N MET A 1 -16.70 1.33 -7.99
CA MET A 1 -15.54 1.78 -7.19
C MET A 1 -16.09 2.68 -6.10
N GLU A 2 -15.81 2.37 -4.84
CA GLU A 2 -16.16 3.23 -3.70
C GLU A 2 -15.22 4.44 -3.73
N LEU A 3 -15.78 5.66 -3.70
CA LEU A 3 -14.98 6.87 -3.55
C LEU A 3 -14.48 6.91 -2.10
N ILE A 4 -13.17 6.96 -1.92
CA ILE A 4 -12.57 7.22 -0.62
C ILE A 4 -12.21 8.70 -0.64
N ASP A 5 -12.80 9.50 0.25
CA ASP A 5 -12.29 10.83 0.54
C ASP A 5 -10.95 10.66 1.29
N GLY A 6 -9.85 10.97 0.62
CA GLY A 6 -8.49 10.73 1.10
C GLY A 6 -7.41 11.06 0.07
N CYS A 7 -6.14 10.91 0.48
CA CYS A 7 -4.96 11.08 -0.35
C CYS A 7 -4.20 9.75 -0.50
N ASP A 8 -3.14 9.71 -1.30
CA ASP A 8 -2.22 8.59 -1.28
C ASP A 8 -1.31 8.63 -0.03
N LEU A 9 -0.67 7.50 0.28
CA LEU A 9 0.13 7.36 1.49
C LEU A 9 1.39 8.24 1.45
N GLU A 10 1.93 8.58 0.28
CA GLU A 10 3.09 9.47 0.14
C GLU A 10 2.72 10.90 0.59
N GLU A 11 1.59 11.40 0.10
CA GLU A 11 1.02 12.68 0.52
C GLU A 11 0.67 12.66 2.01
N TYR A 12 0.00 11.60 2.49
CA TYR A 12 -0.34 11.44 3.90
C TYR A 12 0.88 11.52 4.83
N ILE A 13 1.96 10.79 4.48
CA ILE A 13 3.22 10.80 5.24
C ILE A 13 3.86 12.19 5.22
N SER A 14 3.84 12.85 4.06
CA SER A 14 4.42 14.18 3.90
C SER A 14 3.72 15.22 4.79
N GLU A 15 2.40 15.13 4.90
CA GLU A 15 1.60 16.04 5.72
C GLU A 15 1.66 15.73 7.23
N HIS A 16 1.67 14.45 7.60
CA HIS A 16 1.44 14.02 9.00
C HIS A 16 2.70 13.50 9.73
N LEU A 17 3.76 13.11 9.02
CA LEU A 17 4.96 12.52 9.62
C LEU A 17 6.22 13.39 9.52
N GLN A 18 6.27 14.39 8.62
CA GLN A 18 7.40 15.32 8.54
C GLN A 18 7.43 16.31 9.72
N THR A 19 6.27 16.61 10.30
CA THR A 19 6.11 17.37 11.55
C THR A 19 6.25 16.41 12.73
N SER A 20 7.49 16.02 13.04
CA SER A 20 7.89 14.89 13.92
C SER A 20 7.41 14.87 15.38
N MET A 21 6.30 15.52 15.76
CA MET A 21 5.84 15.60 17.15
C MET A 21 4.56 14.83 17.49
N ASP A 22 3.62 14.57 16.57
CA ASP A 22 2.26 14.19 17.04
C ASP A 22 1.62 12.93 16.45
N THR A 23 2.21 12.25 15.45
CA THR A 23 1.57 11.03 14.95
C THR A 23 1.79 9.85 15.90
N PRO A 24 0.76 9.33 16.59
CA PRO A 24 0.94 8.28 17.57
C PRO A 24 1.37 6.98 16.89
N VAL A 25 2.33 6.25 17.46
CA VAL A 25 2.73 4.91 16.99
C VAL A 25 1.54 3.97 16.71
N PRO A 26 0.48 3.94 17.54
CA PRO A 26 -0.71 3.15 17.24
C PRO A 26 -1.38 3.48 15.89
N HIS A 27 -1.33 4.75 15.45
CA HIS A 27 -1.89 5.18 14.18
C HIS A 27 -1.13 4.56 13.00
N VAL A 28 0.21 4.65 13.02
CA VAL A 28 1.09 4.06 12.00
C VAL A 28 0.91 2.54 11.95
N LEU A 29 0.82 1.88 13.11
CA LEU A 29 0.57 0.44 13.19
C LEU A 29 -0.79 0.05 12.61
N SER A 30 -1.83 0.88 12.77
CA SER A 30 -3.14 0.66 12.15
C SER A 30 -3.05 0.68 10.63
N ILE A 31 -2.34 1.66 10.07
CA ILE A 31 -2.13 1.78 8.62
C ILE A 31 -1.40 0.55 8.08
N ILE A 32 -0.25 0.19 8.68
CA ILE A 32 0.55 -0.97 8.27
C ILE A 32 -0.29 -2.25 8.34
N ARG A 33 -1.06 -2.44 9.42
CA ARG A 33 -1.93 -3.60 9.57
C ARG A 33 -2.96 -3.69 8.44
N GLN A 34 -3.60 -2.58 8.06
CA GLN A 34 -4.60 -2.58 6.99
C GLN A 34 -3.98 -2.88 5.62
N ILE A 35 -2.78 -2.35 5.33
CA ILE A 35 -2.02 -2.71 4.12
C ILE A 35 -1.77 -4.22 4.07
N LEU A 36 -1.29 -4.80 5.18
CA LEU A 36 -1.02 -6.24 5.25
C LEU A 36 -2.28 -7.08 5.08
N LEU A 37 -3.41 -6.66 5.66
CA LEU A 37 -4.70 -7.34 5.46
C LEU A 37 -5.17 -7.26 4.00
N GLY A 38 -5.06 -6.09 3.36
CA GLY A 38 -5.38 -5.95 1.94
C GLY A 38 -4.50 -6.83 1.05
N LEU A 39 -3.20 -6.98 1.37
CA LEU A 39 -2.31 -7.90 0.67
C LEU A 39 -2.71 -9.36 0.87
N VAL A 40 -3.11 -9.75 2.07
CA VAL A 40 -3.64 -11.09 2.34
C VAL A 40 -4.87 -11.37 1.45
N ASP A 41 -5.78 -10.40 1.32
CA ASP A 41 -6.97 -10.54 0.48
C ASP A 41 -6.64 -10.65 -1.03
N ILE A 42 -5.65 -9.89 -1.50
CA ILE A 42 -5.14 -9.99 -2.88
C ILE A 42 -4.49 -11.36 -3.12
N HIS A 43 -3.65 -11.81 -2.18
CA HIS A 43 -2.96 -13.09 -2.29
C HIS A 43 -3.92 -14.28 -2.16
N ALA A 44 -5.00 -14.17 -1.39
CA ALA A 44 -6.05 -15.18 -1.29
C ALA A 44 -6.75 -15.42 -2.63
N GLN A 45 -6.78 -14.41 -3.50
CA GLN A 45 -7.27 -14.50 -4.88
C GLN A 45 -6.20 -15.02 -5.86
N ARG A 46 -5.04 -15.44 -5.35
CA ARG A 46 -3.85 -15.82 -6.13
C ARG A 46 -3.40 -14.73 -7.10
N ILE A 47 -3.43 -13.48 -6.65
CA ILE A 47 -2.92 -12.33 -7.39
C ILE A 47 -1.67 -11.81 -6.67
N ILE A 48 -0.66 -11.38 -7.42
CA ILE A 48 0.50 -10.63 -6.92
C ILE A 48 0.34 -9.19 -7.38
N HIS A 49 0.44 -8.22 -6.47
CA HIS A 49 0.29 -6.80 -6.80
C HIS A 49 1.40 -6.27 -7.73
N ARG A 50 2.66 -6.63 -7.41
CA ARG A 50 3.92 -6.27 -8.10
C ARG A 50 4.31 -4.79 -8.13
N ASP A 51 3.43 -3.85 -7.79
CA ASP A 51 3.78 -2.42 -7.68
C ASP A 51 3.29 -1.82 -6.36
N LEU A 52 3.63 -2.46 -5.24
CA LEU A 52 3.25 -1.95 -3.92
C LEU A 52 4.23 -0.84 -3.50
N LYS A 53 3.73 0.39 -3.45
CA LYS A 53 4.45 1.60 -3.06
C LYS A 53 3.47 2.61 -2.42
N PRO A 54 3.93 3.65 -1.70
CA PRO A 54 3.06 4.63 -1.06
C PRO A 54 2.00 5.25 -1.99
N ASP A 55 2.38 5.61 -3.23
CA ASP A 55 1.47 6.16 -4.24
C ASP A 55 0.27 5.25 -4.57
N ASN A 56 0.43 3.93 -4.40
CA ASN A 56 -0.58 2.91 -4.69
C ASN A 56 -1.33 2.46 -3.42
N ILE A 57 -1.29 3.28 -2.37
CA ILE A 57 -2.02 3.06 -1.12
C ILE A 57 -2.82 4.32 -0.85
N LEU A 58 -4.15 4.22 -0.87
CA LEU A 58 -5.02 5.32 -0.47
C LEU A 58 -5.24 5.29 1.05
N VAL A 59 -5.15 6.47 1.66
CA VAL A 59 -5.46 6.73 3.07
C VAL A 59 -6.59 7.75 3.12
N GLY A 60 -7.74 7.30 3.62
CA GLY A 60 -8.86 8.17 3.94
C GLY A 60 -9.25 8.03 5.40
N GLU A 61 -10.42 8.57 5.75
CA GLU A 61 -10.97 8.48 7.09
C GLU A 61 -12.38 7.88 7.06
N LYS A 62 -12.68 7.02 8.03
CA LYS A 62 -14.02 6.51 8.27
C LYS A 62 -14.27 6.44 9.77
N ASP A 63 -15.33 7.10 10.23
CA ASP A 63 -15.72 7.15 11.64
C ASP A 63 -14.59 7.63 12.58
N GLY A 64 -13.76 8.59 12.15
CA GLY A 64 -12.64 9.10 12.94
C GLY A 64 -11.40 8.21 12.94
N LEU A 65 -11.38 7.14 12.13
CA LEU A 65 -10.29 6.18 12.04
C LEU A 65 -9.71 6.12 10.62
N PRO A 66 -8.40 5.86 10.48
CA PRO A 66 -7.78 5.72 9.16
C PRO A 66 -8.38 4.52 8.42
N LEU A 67 -8.79 4.75 7.18
CA LEU A 67 -9.24 3.73 6.24
C LEU A 67 -8.21 3.61 5.12
N VAL A 68 -7.58 2.44 5.01
CA VAL A 68 -6.50 2.21 4.05
C VAL A 68 -6.92 1.19 3.00
N LYS A 69 -6.66 1.51 1.73
CA LYS A 69 -6.92 0.61 0.61
C LYS A 69 -5.75 0.57 -0.36
N ILE A 70 -5.45 -0.63 -0.86
CA ILE A 70 -4.47 -0.85 -1.92
C ILE A 70 -5.14 -0.54 -3.27
N THR A 71 -4.45 0.19 -4.13
CA THR A 71 -4.93 0.62 -5.45
C THR A 71 -3.93 0.27 -6.55
N ASP A 72 -4.32 0.58 -7.79
CA ASP A 72 -3.55 0.31 -9.00
C ASP A 72 -3.16 -1.16 -9.22
N LEU A 73 -4.14 -1.93 -9.69
CA LEU A 73 -3.93 -3.32 -10.09
C LEU A 73 -3.36 -3.44 -11.52
N GLY A 74 -2.87 -2.37 -12.13
CA GLY A 74 -2.39 -2.35 -13.53
C GLY A 74 -1.21 -3.30 -13.79
N LEU A 75 -0.42 -3.58 -12.74
CA LEU A 75 0.69 -4.54 -12.79
C LEU A 75 0.38 -5.87 -12.09
N CYS A 76 -0.87 -6.11 -11.67
CA CYS A 76 -1.23 -7.38 -11.04
C CYS A 76 -1.01 -8.58 -11.95
N LYS A 77 -0.57 -9.70 -11.38
CA LYS A 77 -0.45 -10.99 -12.10
C LYS A 77 -1.00 -12.16 -11.29
N PRO A 78 -1.57 -13.18 -11.95
CA PRO A 78 -1.83 -14.46 -11.32
C PRO A 78 -0.56 -15.07 -10.73
N MET A 79 -0.68 -15.67 -9.56
CA MET A 79 0.37 -16.42 -8.89
C MET A 79 0.38 -17.83 -9.47
N ASP A 80 1.03 -18.02 -10.62
CA ASP A 80 1.17 -19.34 -11.23
C ASP A 80 2.11 -20.21 -10.38
N TYR A 81 1.58 -21.34 -9.92
CA TYR A 81 2.31 -22.35 -9.15
C TYR A 81 3.26 -23.10 -10.10
N GLY A 82 4.43 -22.53 -10.41
CA GLY A 82 5.40 -23.24 -11.26
C GLY A 82 6.63 -22.48 -11.70
N GLU A 83 6.60 -21.15 -11.73
CA GLU A 83 7.77 -20.37 -12.10
C GLU A 83 8.31 -19.64 -10.87
N SER A 84 9.58 -19.91 -10.55
CA SER A 84 10.34 -19.10 -9.60
C SER A 84 10.15 -17.64 -9.97
N VAL A 85 9.47 -16.87 -9.13
CA VAL A 85 9.19 -15.43 -9.31
C VAL A 85 10.50 -14.66 -9.21
N THR A 86 11.31 -14.74 -10.26
CA THR A 86 12.57 -14.02 -10.46
C THR A 86 12.80 -13.89 -11.96
N ASP A 87 11.92 -13.15 -12.65
CA ASP A 87 12.33 -12.39 -13.82
C ASP A 87 12.50 -10.94 -13.37
N THR A 88 13.70 -10.66 -12.85
CA THR A 88 14.18 -9.32 -12.54
C THR A 88 14.36 -8.56 -13.85
N VAL A 89 13.27 -8.08 -14.44
CA VAL A 89 13.34 -6.90 -15.29
C VAL A 89 13.24 -5.72 -14.33
N ASN A 90 14.40 -5.15 -14.05
CA ASN A 90 14.60 -3.99 -13.19
C ASN A 90 13.66 -2.85 -13.60
N VAL A 91 12.55 -2.68 -12.89
CA VAL A 91 11.65 -1.52 -12.99
C VAL A 91 11.25 -1.10 -11.57
N GLY A 92 12.25 -0.85 -10.73
CA GLY A 92 12.07 -0.27 -9.40
C GLY A 92 13.21 0.71 -9.18
N ASN A 93 12.88 2.00 -9.12
CA ASN A 93 13.83 3.09 -9.06
C ASN A 93 14.88 2.86 -7.95
N ALA A 94 16.13 2.67 -8.35
CA ALA A 94 17.26 2.56 -7.43
C ALA A 94 17.64 3.95 -6.91
N LEU A 95 16.97 4.41 -5.86
CA LEU A 95 17.38 5.58 -5.08
C LEU A 95 17.29 5.30 -3.58
N TYR A 96 18.23 4.49 -3.10
CA TYR A 96 18.70 4.57 -1.72
C TYR A 96 20.24 4.47 -1.73
N ARG A 97 20.90 5.60 -1.48
CA ARG A 97 22.29 5.71 -1.04
C ARG A 97 22.30 6.56 0.21
#